data_AF-A0A3C0ZZ67-F1
#
_entry.id   AF-A0A3C0ZZ67-F1
#
_cell.length_a   1.000
_cell.length_b   1.000
_cell.length_c   1.000
_cell.angle_alpha   90.00
_cell.angle_beta   90.00
_cell.angle_gamma   90.00
#
_symmetry.space_group_name_H-M   'P 1'
#
loop_
_entity.id
_entity.type
_entity.pdbx_description
1 polymer ?
#
loop_
_entity_poly.entity_id
_entity_poly.type
_entity_poly.pdbx_seq_one_letter_code
_entity_poly.pdbx_strand_id
1 'polypeptide(L)'
;MLSPIEKLTKILNLEEKMGYANRAVIGGLERLAQFWGPEAAEAGEALPVEEIVTLLRRYPEEEEEGRKALIEEIRNLMKGREEVSVAEKRAPAEPKERVDIDSPATELHGVSKAYAQRLRRLGVETIRDLLYLFPH
;
A
#
# COMPACT_ATOMS: atom_id res chain seq x y z
N MET A 1 -28.79 17.66 1.20
CA MET A 1 -28.73 16.17 1.15
C MET A 1 -27.28 15.80 1.42
N LEU A 2 -27.02 14.82 2.27
CA LEU A 2 -25.65 14.37 2.54
C LEU A 2 -25.16 13.59 1.31
N SER A 3 -23.94 13.89 0.84
CA SER A 3 -23.36 13.14 -0.27
C SER A 3 -23.11 11.67 0.14
N PRO A 4 -23.16 10.72 -0.81
CA PRO A 4 -22.88 9.31 -0.53
C PRO A 4 -21.52 9.12 0.15
N ILE A 5 -20.49 9.84 -0.31
CA ILE A 5 -19.15 9.84 0.32
C ILE A 5 -19.20 10.29 1.80
N GLU A 6 -19.95 11.34 2.11
CA GLU A 6 -20.05 11.85 3.48
C GLU A 6 -20.73 10.84 4.40
N LYS A 7 -21.78 10.16 3.91
CA LYS A 7 -22.45 9.09 4.65
C LYS A 7 -21.49 7.93 4.92
N LEU A 8 -20.78 7.47 3.89
CA LEU A 8 -19.80 6.39 4.03
C LEU A 8 -18.70 6.78 5.02
N THR A 9 -18.13 7.98 4.88
CA THR A 9 -17.10 8.51 5.78
C THR A 9 -17.56 8.53 7.24
N LYS A 10 -18.79 8.97 7.51
CA LYS A 10 -19.36 8.95 8.88
C LYS A 10 -19.45 7.54 9.44
N ILE A 11 -19.88 6.57 8.62
CA ILE A 11 -20.02 5.17 9.06
C ILE A 11 -18.65 4.55 9.33
N LEU A 12 -17.65 4.79 8.47
CA LEU A 12 -16.28 4.31 8.69
C LEU A 12 -15.68 4.87 9.99
N ASN A 13 -15.92 6.16 10.29
CA ASN A 13 -15.50 6.77 11.56
C ASN A 13 -16.23 6.16 12.78
N LEU A 14 -17.50 5.79 12.64
CA LEU A 14 -18.24 5.09 13.70
C LEU A 14 -17.69 3.69 13.92
N GLU A 15 -17.32 2.97 12.87
CA GLU A 15 -16.67 1.66 12.99
C GLU A 15 -15.31 1.75 13.68
N GLU A 16 -14.48 2.72 13.29
CA GLU A 16 -13.17 2.95 13.92
C GLU A 16 -13.33 3.21 15.43
N LYS A 17 -14.32 4.03 15.82
CA LYS A 17 -14.64 4.30 17.23
C LYS A 17 -15.18 3.10 17.98
N MET A 18 -15.83 2.16 17.30
CA MET A 18 -16.37 0.93 17.88
C MET A 18 -15.41 -0.26 17.77
N GLY A 19 -14.18 -0.03 17.30
CA GLY A 19 -13.15 -1.06 17.21
C GLY A 19 -13.40 -2.07 16.08
N TYR A 20 -13.92 -1.64 14.93
CA TYR A 20 -14.08 -2.50 13.74
C TYR A 20 -15.02 -3.71 13.96
N ALA A 21 -16.03 -3.51 14.81
CA ALA A 21 -17.01 -4.51 15.24
C ALA A 21 -18.07 -4.88 14.19
N ASN A 22 -18.07 -4.25 13.01
CA ASN A 22 -19.08 -4.39 11.96
C ASN A 22 -20.51 -4.14 12.48
N ARG A 23 -20.66 -3.14 13.36
CA ARG A 23 -21.89 -2.82 14.10
C ARG A 23 -22.32 -1.35 13.97
N ALA A 24 -21.55 -0.51 13.27
CA ALA A 24 -21.86 0.90 13.03
C ALA A 24 -23.18 1.14 12.29
N VAL A 25 -23.69 0.13 11.61
CA VAL A 25 -24.97 0.18 10.89
C VAL A 25 -25.82 -1.04 11.22
N ILE A 26 -27.14 -0.83 11.22
CA ILE A 26 -28.13 -1.89 11.44
C ILE A 26 -28.02 -2.88 10.27
N GLY A 27 -27.38 -4.03 10.52
CA GLY A 27 -27.14 -5.07 9.52
C GLY A 27 -25.72 -5.11 8.93
N GLY A 28 -24.77 -4.34 9.47
CA GLY A 28 -23.36 -4.39 9.08
C GLY A 28 -23.01 -3.69 7.75
N LEU A 29 -21.72 -3.59 7.47
CA LEU A 29 -21.16 -2.91 6.30
C LEU A 29 -21.55 -3.60 4.97
N GLU A 30 -21.85 -4.89 4.99
CA GLU A 30 -22.41 -5.61 3.84
C GLU A 30 -23.75 -5.02 3.41
N ARG A 31 -24.63 -4.72 4.38
CA ARG A 31 -25.93 -4.11 4.09
C ARG A 31 -25.77 -2.69 3.61
N LEU A 32 -24.81 -1.94 4.16
CA LEU A 32 -24.47 -0.60 3.64
C LEU A 32 -24.08 -0.67 2.16
N ALA A 33 -23.25 -1.65 1.76
CA ALA A 33 -22.80 -1.81 0.39
C ALA A 33 -23.96 -1.96 -0.62
N GLN A 34 -25.07 -2.61 -0.22
CA GLN A 34 -26.24 -2.81 -1.08
C GLN A 34 -26.98 -1.51 -1.41
N PHE A 35 -27.04 -0.57 -0.46
CA PHE A 35 -27.75 0.71 -0.65
C PHE A 35 -26.82 1.83 -1.11
N TRP A 36 -25.57 1.81 -0.64
CA TRP A 36 -24.59 2.85 -0.98
C TRP A 36 -24.10 2.75 -2.43
N GLY A 37 -23.96 1.53 -2.96
CA GLY A 37 -23.55 1.32 -4.35
C GLY A 37 -24.40 2.09 -5.38
N PRO A 38 -25.72 1.83 -5.47
CA PRO A 38 -26.59 2.58 -6.40
C PRO A 38 -26.61 4.08 -6.07
N GLU A 39 -26.57 4.46 -4.78
CA GLU A 39 -26.59 5.87 -4.36
C GLU A 39 -25.35 6.65 -4.83
N ALA A 40 -24.16 6.03 -4.78
CA ALA A 40 -22.91 6.61 -5.27
C ALA A 40 -22.86 6.68 -6.80
N ALA A 41 -23.43 5.67 -7.49
CA ALA A 41 -23.53 5.66 -8.95
C ALA A 41 -24.51 6.74 -9.46
N GLU A 42 -25.65 6.93 -8.78
CA GLU A 42 -26.62 7.98 -9.12
C GLU A 42 -26.10 9.39 -8.82
N ALA A 43 -25.24 9.55 -7.80
CA ALA A 43 -24.61 10.83 -7.50
C ALA A 43 -23.57 11.27 -8.56
N GLY A 44 -23.14 10.36 -9.45
CA GLY A 44 -22.19 10.67 -10.52
C GLY A 44 -20.78 10.98 -10.02
N GLU A 45 -20.42 10.51 -8.83
CA GLU A 45 -19.07 10.71 -8.27
C GLU A 45 -18.07 9.79 -8.99
N ALA A 46 -16.92 10.32 -9.39
CA ALA A 46 -15.85 9.59 -10.08
C ALA A 46 -15.08 8.64 -9.16
N LEU A 47 -15.82 7.85 -8.38
CA LEU A 47 -15.29 6.85 -7.46
C LEU A 47 -15.49 5.44 -8.00
N PRO A 48 -14.60 4.50 -7.65
CA PRO A 48 -14.76 3.10 -7.99
C PRO A 48 -15.80 2.46 -7.04
N VAL A 49 -17.08 2.74 -7.31
CA VAL A 49 -18.21 2.27 -6.51
C VAL A 49 -18.20 0.74 -6.37
N GLU A 50 -17.90 0.02 -7.45
CA GLU A 50 -17.85 -1.45 -7.46
C GLU A 50 -16.74 -2.01 -6.57
N GLU A 51 -15.55 -1.38 -6.54
CA GLU A 51 -14.47 -1.79 -5.63
C GLU A 51 -14.87 -1.56 -4.18
N ILE A 52 -15.41 -0.39 -3.85
CA ILE A 52 -15.84 -0.04 -2.49
C ILE A 52 -16.92 -1.02 -2.02
N VAL A 53 -17.92 -1.33 -2.85
CA VAL A 53 -18.96 -2.33 -2.55
C VAL A 53 -18.36 -3.72 -2.32
N THR A 54 -17.36 -4.10 -3.12
CA THR A 54 -16.66 -5.40 -2.97
C THR A 54 -15.90 -5.48 -1.66
N LEU A 55 -15.16 -4.43 -1.29
CA LEU A 55 -14.42 -4.35 -0.02
C LEU A 55 -15.37 -4.39 1.19
N LEU A 56 -16.50 -3.66 1.12
CA LEU A 56 -17.52 -3.65 2.17
C LEU A 56 -18.20 -5.01 2.38
N ARG A 57 -18.40 -5.79 1.32
CA ARG A 57 -18.95 -7.16 1.40
C ARG A 57 -17.98 -8.15 2.02
N ARG A 58 -16.67 -7.97 1.77
CA ARG A 58 -15.60 -8.80 2.33
C ARG A 58 -15.23 -8.44 3.76
N TYR A 59 -15.64 -7.26 4.22
CA TYR A 59 -15.42 -6.75 5.57
C TYR A 59 -15.81 -7.71 6.73
N PRO A 60 -17.00 -8.35 6.75
CA PRO A 60 -17.34 -9.34 7.77
C PRO A 60 -16.40 -10.56 7.80
N GLU A 61 -15.80 -10.93 6.67
CA GLU A 61 -14.99 -12.14 6.51
C GLU A 61 -13.56 -11.99 7.03
N GLU A 62 -13.08 -10.76 7.18
CA GLU A 62 -11.74 -10.46 7.69
C GLU A 62 -11.74 -10.27 9.23
N GLU A 63 -10.57 -10.48 9.84
CA GLU A 63 -10.32 -10.20 11.26
C GLU A 63 -10.13 -8.70 11.54
N GLU A 64 -10.08 -8.26 12.80
CA GLU A 64 -9.94 -6.84 13.21
C GLU A 64 -8.81 -6.10 12.47
N GLU A 65 -7.64 -6.72 12.32
CA GLU A 65 -6.53 -6.14 11.57
C GLU A 65 -6.82 -5.99 10.07
N GLY A 66 -7.49 -6.97 9.46
CA GLY A 66 -7.88 -6.92 8.05
C GLY A 66 -9.00 -5.91 7.81
N ARG A 67 -9.95 -5.81 8.74
CA ARG A 67 -11.03 -4.80 8.73
C ARG A 67 -10.51 -3.38 8.80
N LYS A 68 -9.51 -3.13 9.65
CA LYS A 68 -8.83 -1.84 9.70
C LYS A 68 -8.17 -1.50 8.36
N ALA A 69 -7.47 -2.46 7.75
CA ALA A 69 -6.86 -2.28 6.43
C ALA A 69 -7.92 -1.99 5.34
N LEU A 70 -9.04 -2.71 5.34
CA LEU A 70 -10.14 -2.49 4.39
C LEU A 70 -10.75 -1.09 4.53
N ILE A 71 -10.94 -0.56 5.74
CA ILE A 71 -11.46 0.79 5.95
C ILE A 71 -10.50 1.85 5.42
N GLU A 72 -9.20 1.68 5.68
CA GLU A 72 -8.17 2.59 5.16
C GLU A 72 -8.10 2.52 3.63
N GLU A 73 -8.25 1.33 3.03
CA GLU A 73 -8.31 1.16 1.57
C GLU A 73 -9.52 1.89 0.97
N ILE A 74 -10.70 1.73 1.56
CA ILE A 74 -11.90 2.47 1.14
C ILE A 74 -11.69 3.98 1.28
N ARG A 75 -11.02 4.44 2.35
CA ARG A 75 -10.69 5.85 2.58
C ARG A 75 -9.71 6.39 1.53
N ASN A 76 -8.74 5.58 1.10
CA ASN A 76 -7.80 5.92 0.03
C ASN A 76 -8.49 5.98 -1.33
N LEU A 77 -9.37 5.02 -1.64
CA LEU A 77 -10.18 5.05 -2.86
C LEU A 77 -11.04 6.31 -2.96
N MET A 78 -11.59 6.79 -1.84
CA MET A 78 -12.36 8.04 -1.77
C MET A 78 -11.51 9.30 -1.92
N LYS A 79 -10.26 9.30 -1.43
CA LYS A 79 -9.37 10.47 -1.48
C LYS A 79 -8.70 10.70 -2.83
N GLY A 80 -8.85 9.77 -3.76
CA GLY A 80 -8.14 9.81 -5.03
C GLY A 80 -6.86 9.00 -4.94
N ARG A 81 -6.62 8.25 -6.01
CA ARG A 81 -5.57 7.26 -6.29
C ARG A 81 -4.13 7.81 -6.22
N GLU A 82 -3.81 8.67 -5.27
CA GLU A 82 -2.50 9.32 -5.15
C GLU A 82 -1.48 8.60 -4.28
N GLU A 83 -1.80 7.41 -3.74
CA GLU A 83 -0.78 6.52 -3.18
C GLU A 83 -1.10 5.05 -3.50
N VAL A 84 -0.59 4.60 -4.63
CA VAL A 84 -0.16 3.20 -4.77
C VAL A 84 1.00 2.96 -3.80
N SER A 85 0.69 2.82 -2.51
CA SER A 85 1.61 2.32 -1.49
C SER A 85 1.03 1.05 -0.87
N VAL A 86 1.29 -0.04 -1.58
CA VAL A 86 1.62 -1.38 -1.07
C VAL A 86 1.37 -1.61 0.43
N ALA A 87 0.30 -2.36 0.72
CA ALA A 87 0.21 -3.29 1.84
C ALA A 87 -0.67 -4.46 1.36
N GLU A 88 -0.15 -5.46 0.66
CA GLU A 88 0.65 -6.53 1.26
C GLU A 88 0.06 -7.02 2.60
N LYS A 89 -0.94 -7.90 2.52
CA LYS A 89 -1.14 -8.97 3.51
C LYS A 89 -1.59 -10.25 2.81
N ARG A 90 -0.70 -10.81 2.01
CA ARG A 90 -0.60 -12.26 1.80
C ARG A 90 0.85 -12.65 1.54
N ALA A 91 1.45 -13.17 2.61
CA ALA A 91 2.67 -13.97 2.71
C ALA A 91 4.03 -13.23 2.74
N PRO A 92 5.02 -13.76 3.50
CA PRO A 92 6.24 -13.04 3.87
C PRO A 92 7.28 -13.12 2.75
N ALA A 93 7.80 -11.98 2.32
CA ALA A 93 9.03 -11.90 1.54
C ALA A 93 10.05 -11.06 2.31
N GLU A 94 10.91 -11.75 3.05
CA GLU A 94 12.18 -11.22 3.56
C GLU A 94 13.11 -10.77 2.41
N PRO A 95 14.09 -9.89 2.71
CA PRO A 95 14.58 -8.86 1.80
C PRO A 95 15.54 -9.42 0.75
N LYS A 96 15.48 -8.85 -0.46
CA LYS A 96 16.56 -9.00 -1.44
C LYS A 96 16.96 -7.63 -1.95
N GLU A 97 17.61 -6.89 -1.05
CA GLU A 97 18.84 -6.21 -1.42
C GLU A 97 19.84 -7.31 -1.83
N ARG A 98 19.72 -7.81 -3.06
CA ARG A 98 20.81 -8.56 -3.68
C ARG A 98 21.70 -7.49 -4.27
N VAL A 99 22.71 -7.10 -3.51
CA VAL A 99 23.93 -6.56 -4.11
C VAL A 99 24.48 -7.69 -4.98
N ASP A 100 24.12 -7.67 -6.26
CA ASP A 100 24.65 -8.61 -7.24
C ASP A 100 26.11 -8.23 -7.51
N ILE A 101 26.97 -9.21 -7.83
CA ILE A 101 28.41 -8.99 -8.03
C ILE A 101 28.72 -8.04 -9.21
N ASP A 102 27.75 -7.83 -10.09
CA ASP A 102 27.80 -6.91 -11.22
C ASP A 102 27.29 -5.51 -10.87
N SER A 103 26.80 -5.29 -9.64
CA SER A 103 26.46 -3.95 -9.15
C SER A 103 27.71 -3.06 -9.11
N PRO A 104 27.55 -1.75 -9.31
CA PRO A 104 28.67 -0.82 -9.28
C PRO A 104 29.29 -0.77 -7.88
N ALA A 105 30.62 -0.72 -7.83
CA ALA A 105 31.37 -0.69 -6.56
C ALA A 105 31.01 0.52 -5.66
N THR A 106 30.25 1.50 -6.18
CA THR A 106 29.66 2.63 -5.44
C THR A 106 28.57 2.21 -4.44
N GLU A 107 27.91 1.08 -4.65
CA GLU A 107 26.87 0.57 -3.75
C GLU A 107 27.46 -0.18 -2.55
N LEU A 108 28.77 -0.46 -2.56
CA LEU A 108 29.44 -1.07 -1.42
C LEU A 108 29.53 -0.09 -0.25
N HIS A 109 29.00 -0.53 0.90
CA HIS A 109 29.09 0.18 2.16
C HIS A 109 30.57 0.38 2.54
N GLY A 110 31.04 1.64 2.56
CA GLY A 110 32.42 2.01 2.86
C GLY A 110 33.19 2.67 1.71
N VAL A 111 32.68 2.62 0.47
CA VAL A 111 33.28 3.33 -0.68
C VAL A 111 32.68 4.73 -0.79
N SER A 112 33.43 5.76 -0.39
CA SER A 112 32.99 7.15 -0.61
C SER A 112 32.96 7.48 -2.12
N LYS A 113 32.10 8.43 -2.54
CA LYS A 113 31.99 8.88 -3.94
C LYS A 113 33.36 9.26 -4.55
N ALA A 114 34.25 9.84 -3.75
CA ALA A 114 35.60 10.20 -4.17
C ALA A 114 36.49 8.98 -4.40
N TYR A 115 36.36 7.93 -3.57
CA TYR A 115 37.09 6.68 -3.74
C TYR A 115 36.56 5.87 -4.93
N ALA A 116 35.24 5.84 -5.14
CA ALA A 116 34.63 5.23 -6.32
C ALA A 116 35.15 5.85 -7.64
N GLN A 117 35.30 7.18 -7.70
CA GLN A 117 35.87 7.82 -8.89
C GLN A 117 37.33 7.41 -9.16
N ARG A 118 38.11 7.14 -8.10
CA ARG A 118 39.48 6.64 -8.23
C ARG A 118 39.51 5.19 -8.69
N LEU A 119 38.64 4.34 -8.15
CA LEU A 119 38.46 2.95 -8.58
C LEU A 119 38.07 2.88 -10.07
N ARG A 120 37.14 3.73 -10.53
CA ARG A 120 36.77 3.81 -11.95
C ARG A 120 37.95 4.21 -12.85
N ARG A 121 38.82 5.11 -12.39
CA ARG A 121 40.05 5.48 -13.15
C ARG A 121 41.07 4.34 -13.22
N LEU A 122 41.01 3.39 -12.30
CA LEU A 122 41.83 2.17 -12.29
C LEU A 122 41.19 1.02 -13.08
N GLY A 123 40.04 1.24 -13.72
CA GLY A 123 39.31 0.22 -14.49
C GLY A 123 38.26 -0.56 -13.71
N VAL A 124 38.09 -0.27 -12.41
CA VAL A 124 37.19 -1.00 -11.51
C VAL A 124 35.80 -0.35 -11.54
N GLU A 125 34.88 -0.94 -12.30
CA GLU A 125 33.49 -0.46 -12.42
C GLU A 125 32.49 -1.24 -11.57
N THR A 126 32.72 -2.53 -11.35
CA THR A 126 31.80 -3.43 -10.64
C THR A 126 32.43 -4.03 -9.38
N ILE A 127 31.60 -4.59 -8.50
CA ILE A 127 32.04 -5.32 -7.31
C ILE A 127 32.91 -6.52 -7.70
N ARG A 128 32.59 -7.19 -8.82
CA ARG A 128 33.42 -8.26 -9.39
C ARG A 128 34.84 -7.77 -9.65
N ASP A 129 34.99 -6.63 -10.31
CA ASP A 129 36.29 -6.07 -10.66
C ASP A 129 37.11 -5.71 -9.41
N LEU A 130 36.44 -5.25 -8.35
CA LEU A 130 37.05 -4.97 -7.06
C LEU A 130 37.57 -6.23 -6.36
N LEU A 131 36.85 -7.36 -6.47
CA LEU A 131 37.29 -8.64 -5.90
C LEU A 131 38.55 -9.20 -6.58
N TYR A 132 38.84 -8.78 -7.82
CA TYR A 132 40.05 -9.17 -8.55
C TYR A 132 41.16 -8.10 -8.51
N LEU A 133 40.97 -7.01 -7.74
CA LEU A 133 42.01 -6.00 -7.51
C LEU A 133 42.90 -6.42 -6.33
N PHE A 134 44.00 -7.11 -6.63
CA PHE A 134 45.00 -7.47 -5.62
C PHE A 134 46.08 -6.38 -5.51
N PRO A 135 46.49 -5.99 -4.28
CA PRO A 135 47.66 -5.15 -4.11
C PRO A 135 48.92 -5.93 -4.52
N HIS A 136 49.84 -5.26 -5.21
CA HIS A 136 51.19 -5.77 -5.49
C HIS A 136 52.10 -5.66 -4.27
#